data_AF-A0A7C6XJC3-F1
#
_entry.id   AF-A0A7C6XJC3-F1
#
_cell.length_a   1.000
_cell.length_b   1.000
_cell.length_c   1.000
_cell.angle_alpha   90.00
_cell.angle_beta   90.00
_cell.angle_gamma   90.00
#
_symmetry.space_group_name_H-M   'P 1'
#
loop_
_entity.id
_entity.type
_entity.pdbx_description
1 polymer ?
#
loop_
_entity_poly.entity_id
_entity_poly.type
_entity_poly.pdbx_seq_one_letter_code
_entity_poly.pdbx_strand_id
1 'polypeptide(L)'
;AERQARPLRPGAERIPRRKVPGLLTLCGIPDAARAELERATHGANPMWSPVLTFGLYWADGTLRIGEIQRRVELEFGPTEIDLGEYFQFLERLGYVEWV
;
A
#
# COMPACT_ATOMS: atom_id res chain seq x y z
N ALA A 1 -15.40 17.13 13.74
CA ALA A 1 -14.02 17.49 13.35
C ALA A 1 -13.76 16.86 12.00
N GLU A 2 -13.72 17.65 10.93
CA GLU A 2 -13.23 17.16 9.64
C GLU A 2 -11.79 16.73 9.84
N ARG A 3 -11.56 15.42 9.86
CA ARG A 3 -10.23 14.84 10.03
C ARG A 3 -9.50 15.10 8.73
N GLN A 4 -8.49 15.99 8.76
CA GLN A 4 -7.65 16.26 7.60
C GLN A 4 -6.98 14.95 7.16
N ALA A 5 -7.24 14.57 5.90
CA ALA A 5 -6.51 13.48 5.26
C ALA A 5 -5.02 13.83 5.25
N ARG A 6 -4.17 12.85 5.59
CA ARG A 6 -2.72 13.04 5.53
C ARG A 6 -2.32 13.43 4.10
N PRO A 7 -1.47 14.44 3.91
CA PRO A 7 -0.92 14.73 2.59
C PRO A 7 -0.13 13.52 2.12
N LEU A 8 -0.55 12.96 0.99
CA LEU A 8 0.18 11.87 0.34
C LEU A 8 1.52 12.36 -0.16
N ARG A 9 2.52 11.48 -0.11
CA ARG A 9 3.84 11.75 -0.68
C ARG A 9 3.77 11.83 -2.22
N PRO A 10 4.78 12.43 -2.88
CA PRO A 10 4.91 12.41 -4.34
C PRO A 10 4.73 10.99 -4.90
N GLY A 11 3.96 10.82 -5.97
CA GLY A 11 3.59 9.50 -6.51
C GLY A 11 2.14 9.10 -6.25
N ALA A 12 1.37 9.89 -5.48
CA ALA A 12 -0.06 9.69 -5.22
C ALA A 12 -0.91 9.58 -6.49
N GLU A 13 -0.43 10.18 -7.58
CA GLU A 13 -1.06 10.23 -8.90
C GLU A 13 -0.86 8.95 -9.73
N ARG A 14 0.08 8.07 -9.33
CA ARG A 14 0.32 6.81 -10.04
C ARG A 14 -0.86 5.86 -9.90
N ILE A 15 -1.02 4.99 -10.88
CA ILE A 15 -2.06 3.96 -10.90
C ILE A 15 -1.39 2.59 -10.69
N PRO A 16 -1.51 1.97 -9.51
CA PRO A 16 -0.94 0.66 -9.26
C PRO A 16 -1.83 -0.45 -9.81
N ARG A 17 -1.21 -1.48 -10.38
CA ARG A 17 -1.83 -2.78 -10.66
C ARG A 17 -1.06 -3.88 -9.95
N ARG A 18 -1.75 -4.64 -9.09
CA ARG A 18 -1.17 -5.81 -8.44
C ARG A 18 -0.97 -6.94 -9.45
N LYS A 19 0.13 -7.67 -9.29
CA LYS A 19 0.49 -8.82 -10.11
C LYS A 19 0.16 -10.15 -9.45
N VAL A 20 -0.03 -10.15 -8.13
CA VAL A 20 -0.35 -11.34 -7.36
C VAL A 20 -1.84 -11.34 -6.98
N PRO A 21 -2.63 -12.33 -7.46
CA PRO A 21 -4.00 -12.53 -6.99
C PRO A 21 -4.02 -13.14 -5.59
N GLY A 22 -5.07 -12.84 -4.82
CA GLY A 22 -5.22 -13.33 -3.45
C GLY A 22 -4.36 -12.58 -2.41
N LEU A 23 -4.08 -13.26 -1.30
CA LEU A 23 -3.38 -12.70 -0.14
C LEU A 23 -1.86 -12.62 -0.36
N LEU A 24 -1.26 -11.46 -0.08
CA LEU A 24 0.18 -11.28 -0.07
C LEU A 24 0.74 -11.46 1.35
N THR A 25 1.66 -12.40 1.56
CA THR A 25 2.17 -12.74 2.91
C THR A 25 3.48 -12.04 3.28
N LEU A 26 4.23 -11.55 2.28
CA LEU A 26 5.56 -10.93 2.44
C LEU A 26 6.60 -11.82 3.16
N CYS A 27 6.36 -13.15 3.24
CA CYS A 27 7.30 -14.08 3.87
C CYS A 27 8.59 -14.26 3.07
N GLY A 28 8.50 -14.16 1.73
CA GLY A 28 9.64 -14.34 0.81
C GLY A 28 10.49 -13.09 0.58
N ILE A 29 10.32 -12.04 1.38
CA ILE A 29 11.11 -10.81 1.25
C ILE A 29 12.56 -11.08 1.68
N PRO A 30 13.57 -10.76 0.83
CA PRO A 30 14.98 -10.93 1.19
C PRO A 30 15.35 -10.13 2.44
N ASP A 31 16.28 -10.64 3.24
CA ASP A 31 16.72 -9.98 4.49
C ASP A 31 17.22 -8.55 4.25
N ALA A 32 17.90 -8.31 3.12
CA ALA A 32 18.37 -6.99 2.72
C ALA A 32 17.24 -5.94 2.56
N ALA A 33 15.99 -6.38 2.36
CA ALA A 33 14.83 -5.52 2.21
C ALA A 33 13.99 -5.40 3.49
N ARG A 34 14.38 -6.06 4.61
CA ARG A 34 13.58 -6.08 5.85
C ARG A 34 13.41 -4.71 6.51
N ALA A 35 14.47 -3.92 6.59
CA ALA A 35 14.38 -2.58 7.18
C ALA A 35 13.45 -1.65 6.38
N GLU A 36 13.39 -1.86 5.07
CA GLU A 36 12.48 -1.11 4.22
C GLU A 36 11.06 -1.63 4.29
N LEU A 37 10.86 -2.94 4.34
CA LEU A 37 9.56 -3.55 4.61
C LEU A 37 8.96 -2.93 5.89
N GLU A 38 9.73 -2.91 6.98
CA GLU A 38 9.32 -2.34 8.26
C GLU A 38 8.89 -0.88 8.12
N ARG A 39 9.69 -0.08 7.40
CA ARG A 39 9.36 1.33 7.13
C ARG A 39 8.09 1.47 6.29
N ALA A 40 7.96 0.70 5.21
CA ALA A 40 6.84 0.81 4.27
C ALA A 40 5.52 0.30 4.86
N THR A 41 5.57 -0.64 5.82
CA THR A 41 4.38 -1.22 6.44
C THR A 41 4.14 -0.74 7.87
N HIS A 42 5.04 0.06 8.45
CA HIS A 42 5.03 0.41 9.87
C HIS A 42 4.92 -0.83 10.78
N GLY A 43 5.67 -1.88 10.44
CA GLY A 43 5.64 -3.17 11.14
C GLY A 43 4.38 -4.01 10.93
N ALA A 44 3.39 -3.51 10.18
CA ALA A 44 2.20 -4.27 9.86
C ALA A 44 2.48 -5.36 8.81
N ASN A 45 1.72 -6.46 8.89
CA ASN A 45 1.75 -7.52 7.89
C ASN A 45 0.42 -7.51 7.11
N PRO A 46 0.40 -7.60 5.77
CA PRO A 46 -0.85 -7.58 5.02
C PRO A 46 -1.81 -8.70 5.44
N MET A 47 -1.32 -9.87 5.86
CA MET A 47 -2.14 -10.95 6.42
C MET A 47 -3.04 -10.49 7.58
N TRP A 48 -2.60 -9.49 8.35
CA TRP A 48 -3.30 -9.02 9.55
C TRP A 48 -3.66 -7.52 9.50
N SER A 49 -3.30 -6.83 8.42
CA SER A 49 -3.54 -5.41 8.24
C SER A 49 -4.60 -5.16 7.17
N PRO A 50 -5.81 -4.70 7.56
CA PRO A 50 -6.84 -4.37 6.59
C PRO A 50 -6.36 -3.25 5.65
N VAL A 51 -5.63 -2.26 6.16
CA VAL A 51 -5.09 -1.15 5.35
C VAL A 51 -4.23 -1.66 4.19
N LEU A 52 -3.27 -2.55 4.47
CA LEU A 52 -2.37 -3.10 3.45
C LEU A 52 -3.10 -4.05 2.49
N THR A 53 -3.99 -4.90 3.02
CA THR A 53 -4.74 -5.88 2.21
C THR A 53 -5.76 -5.20 1.30
N PHE A 54 -6.62 -4.32 1.82
CA PHE A 54 -7.60 -3.61 1.01
C PHE A 54 -6.95 -2.61 0.08
N GLY A 55 -5.85 -1.97 0.49
CA GLY A 55 -5.02 -1.18 -0.41
C GLY A 55 -4.60 -1.98 -1.64
N LEU A 56 -4.07 -3.19 -1.45
CA LEU A 56 -3.71 -4.10 -2.55
C LEU A 56 -4.91 -4.51 -3.41
N TYR A 57 -6.08 -4.77 -2.81
CA TYR A 57 -7.27 -5.15 -3.57
C TYR A 57 -7.78 -4.04 -4.49
N TRP A 58 -7.64 -2.78 -4.09
CA TRP A 58 -7.96 -1.63 -4.93
C TRP A 58 -6.88 -1.28 -5.97
N ALA A 59 -5.68 -1.86 -5.86
CA ALA A 59 -4.62 -1.72 -6.85
C ALA A 59 -4.88 -2.63 -8.07
N ASP A 60 -5.95 -2.37 -8.82
CA ASP A 60 -6.37 -3.16 -9.99
C ASP A 60 -6.01 -2.49 -11.33
N GLY A 61 -5.30 -1.36 -11.30
CA GLY A 61 -4.96 -0.59 -12.49
C GLY A 61 -5.99 0.47 -12.87
N THR A 62 -6.98 0.77 -12.02
CA THR A 62 -8.03 1.76 -12.33
C THR A 62 -8.00 3.04 -11.49
N LEU A 63 -7.50 2.96 -10.26
CA LEU A 63 -7.52 4.06 -9.30
C LEU A 63 -6.11 4.60 -9.06
N ARG A 64 -6.00 5.92 -8.82
CA ARG A 64 -4.76 6.51 -8.34
C ARG A 64 -4.52 6.12 -6.89
N ILE A 65 -3.25 6.04 -6.46
CA ILE A 65 -2.88 5.70 -5.07
C ILE A 65 -3.66 6.57 -4.07
N GLY A 66 -3.81 7.87 -4.33
CA GLY A 66 -4.52 8.75 -3.40
C GLY A 66 -6.01 8.47 -3.25
N GLU A 67 -6.66 7.96 -4.30
CA GLU A 67 -8.04 7.51 -4.23
C GLU A 67 -8.14 6.22 -3.42
N ILE A 68 -7.17 5.32 -3.57
CA ILE A 68 -7.07 4.09 -2.78
C ILE A 68 -6.86 4.40 -1.30
N GLN A 69 -5.89 5.26 -0.96
CA GLN A 69 -5.64 5.70 0.42
C GLN A 69 -6.91 6.27 1.05
N ARG A 70 -7.59 7.18 0.34
CA ARG A 70 -8.82 7.80 0.83
C ARG A 70 -9.90 6.76 1.11
N ARG A 71 -10.10 5.77 0.24
CA ARG A 71 -11.09 4.69 0.46
C ARG A 71 -10.77 3.86 1.69
N VAL A 72 -9.51 3.47 1.82
CA VAL A 72 -9.03 2.70 2.97
C VAL A 72 -9.21 3.48 4.27
N GLU A 73 -8.90 4.77 4.28
CA GLU A 73 -9.09 5.63 5.47
C GLU A 73 -10.56 5.90 5.80
N LEU A 74 -11.44 5.96 4.79
CA LEU A 74 -12.88 6.08 5.01
C LEU A 74 -13.48 4.82 5.66
N GLU A 75 -12.92 3.65 5.35
CA GLU A 75 -13.42 2.36 5.86
C GLU A 75 -12.82 1.99 7.22
N PHE A 76 -11.50 2.15 7.38
CA PHE A 76 -10.76 1.69 8.56
C PHE A 76 -10.29 2.82 9.49
N GLY A 77 -10.57 4.06 9.12
CA GLY A 77 -10.12 5.25 9.84
C GLY A 77 -8.71 5.70 9.43
N PRO A 78 -8.23 6.83 9.98
CA PRO A 78 -6.91 7.36 9.68
C PRO A 78 -5.80 6.35 9.98
N THR A 79 -4.78 6.30 9.12
CA THR A 79 -3.65 5.36 9.24
C THR A 79 -2.32 6.06 9.09
N GLU A 80 -1.28 5.52 9.73
CA GLU A 80 0.10 5.97 9.55
C GLU A 80 0.75 5.38 8.30
N ILE A 81 0.16 4.35 7.72
CA ILE A 81 0.67 3.67 6.54
C ILE A 81 0.50 4.57 5.31
N ASP A 82 1.60 4.78 4.60
CA ASP A 82 1.62 5.44 3.29
C ASP A 82 1.48 4.41 2.19
N LEU A 83 0.31 4.32 1.54
CA LEU A 83 0.15 3.39 0.43
C LEU A 83 1.06 3.73 -0.76
N GLY A 84 1.53 4.98 -0.89
CA GLY A 84 2.52 5.36 -1.91
C GLY A 84 3.86 4.68 -1.68
N GLU A 85 4.41 4.79 -0.47
CA GLU A 85 5.66 4.10 -0.11
C GLU A 85 5.52 2.59 -0.19
N TYR A 86 4.38 2.07 0.29
CA TYR A 86 4.11 0.64 0.24
C TYR A 86 4.07 0.10 -1.19
N PHE A 87 3.31 0.74 -2.09
CA PHE A 87 3.27 0.29 -3.49
C PHE A 87 4.61 0.50 -4.21
N GLN A 88 5.37 1.54 -3.89
CA GLN A 88 6.72 1.71 -4.44
C GLN A 88 7.67 0.60 -3.98
N PHE A 89 7.59 0.20 -2.71
CA PHE A 89 8.34 -0.95 -2.22
C PHE A 89 7.95 -2.25 -2.96
N LEU A 90 6.65 -2.48 -3.12
CA LEU A 90 6.12 -3.66 -3.81
C LEU A 90 6.45 -3.70 -5.29
N GLU A 91 6.48 -2.55 -5.97
CA GLU A 91 6.77 -2.47 -7.39
C GLU A 91 8.21 -2.88 -7.70
N ARG A 92 9.17 -2.40 -6.91
CA ARG A 92 10.57 -2.83 -7.06
C ARG A 92 10.80 -4.33 -6.85
N LEU A 93 9.89 -4.98 -6.12
CA LEU A 93 9.91 -6.41 -5.87
C LEU A 93 9.06 -7.20 -6.89
N GLY A 94 8.42 -6.51 -7.82
CA GLY A 94 7.61 -7.11 -8.88
C GLY A 94 6.22 -7.57 -8.46
N TYR A 95 5.72 -7.16 -7.28
CA TYR A 95 4.38 -7.49 -6.81
C TYR A 95 3.31 -6.52 -7.33
N VAL A 96 3.71 -5.31 -7.67
CA VAL A 96 2.88 -4.25 -8.25
C VAL A 96 3.59 -3.74 -9.50
N GLU A 97 2.84 -3.17 -10.42
CA GLU A 97 3.38 -2.38 -11.53
C GLU A 97 2.59 -1.07 -11.67
N TRP A 98 3.20 -0.09 -12.32
CA TRP A 98 2.56 1.18 -12.65
C TRP A 98 1.91 1.09 -14.04
N VAL A 99 0.67 1.57 -14.15
CA VAL A 99 -0.11 1.65 -15.40
C VAL A 99 -0.19 3.08 -15.89
#